data_AF-A0A1V3X5W7-F1
#
_entry.id   AF-A0A1V3X5W7-F1
#
_cell.length_a   1.000
_cell.length_b   1.000
_cell.length_c   1.000
_cell.angle_alpha   90.00
_cell.angle_beta   90.00
_cell.angle_gamma   90.00
#
_symmetry.space_group_name_H-M   'P 1'
#
loop_
_entity.id
_entity.type
_entity.pdbx_description
1 polymer ?
#
loop_
_entity_poly.entity_id
_entity_poly.type
_entity_poly.pdbx_seq_one_letter_code
_entity_poly.pdbx_strand_id
1 'polypeptide(L)' 'MHAPAVFDQRDEDGVVILLTAHPPAEHAEGARKAAAACPAMAIHIEE' A
#
# COMPACT_ATOMS: atom_id res chain seq x y z
N MET A 1 -9.99 2.80 -0.07
CA MET A 1 -8.65 2.23 -0.29
C MET A 1 -7.67 3.36 -0.62
N HIS A 2 -6.46 3.35 -0.07
CA HIS A 2 -5.40 4.30 -0.41
C HIS A 2 -4.45 3.67 -1.43
N ALA A 3 -4.03 4.42 -2.45
CA ALA A 3 -3.12 3.96 -3.51
C ALA A 3 -3.50 2.59 -4.16
N PRO A 4 -4.70 2.47 -4.77
CA PRO A 4 -5.15 1.23 -5.43
C PRO A 4 -4.26 0.76 -6.60
N ALA A 5 -3.42 1.66 -7.15
CA ALA A 5 -2.44 1.31 -8.19
C ALA A 5 -1.13 0.73 -7.63
N VAL A 6 -0.94 0.78 -6.31
CA VAL A 6 0.29 0.34 -5.62
C VAL A 6 0.03 -0.88 -4.75
N PHE A 7 -1.13 -0.91 -4.08
CA PHE A 7 -1.53 -2.01 -3.22
C PHE A 7 -2.89 -2.52 -3.64
N ASP A 8 -3.03 -3.84 -3.56
CA ASP A 8 -4.31 -4.52 -3.55
C ASP A 8 -4.53 -5.19 -2.20
N GLN A 9 -5.77 -5.54 -1.89
CA GLN A 9 -6.10 -6.34 -0.72
C GLN A 9 -6.90 -7.55 -1.17
N ARG A 10 -6.39 -8.74 -0.89
CA ARG A 10 -7.14 -9.97 -1.17
C ARG A 10 -8.35 -10.04 -0.26
N ASP A 11 -9.53 -10.18 -0.86
CA ASP A 11 -10.82 -10.16 -0.14
C ASP A 11 -10.96 -11.30 0.89
N GLU A 12 -10.35 -12.45 0.63
CA GLU A 12 -10.53 -13.67 1.42
C GLU A 12 -9.93 -13.58 2.83
N ASP A 13 -8.76 -12.97 2.96
CA ASP A 13 -8.00 -12.93 4.22
C ASP A 13 -7.41 -11.55 4.54
N GLY A 14 -7.70 -10.53 3.72
CA GLY A 14 -7.25 -9.17 3.93
C GLY A 14 -5.75 -8.97 3.73
N VAL A 15 -5.04 -9.95 3.16
CA VAL A 15 -3.61 -9.83 2.86
C VAL A 15 -3.40 -8.72 1.84
N VAL A 16 -2.53 -7.77 2.21
CA VAL A 16 -2.10 -6.69 1.31
C VAL A 16 -1.10 -7.26 0.31
N ILE A 17 -1.35 -7.02 -0.97
CA ILE A 17 -0.49 -7.41 -2.08
C ILE A 17 0.17 -6.14 -2.63
N LEU A 18 1.48 -6.17 -2.78
CA LEU A 18 2.23 -5.10 -3.46
C LEU A 18 2.10 -5.29 -4.98
N LEU A 19 1.44 -4.36 -5.66
CA LEU A 19 1.30 -4.35 -7.11
C LEU A 19 2.48 -3.66 -7.79
N THR A 20 2.94 -2.54 -7.22
CA THR A 20 4.00 -1.69 -7.80
C THR A 20 5.05 -1.35 -6.75
N ALA A 21 6.22 -1.99 -6.82
CA ALA A 21 7.29 -1.80 -5.83
C ALA A 21 7.97 -0.42 -5.90
N HIS A 22 8.02 0.19 -7.09
CA HIS A 22 8.65 1.50 -7.31
C HIS A 22 7.63 2.44 -7.98
N PRO A 23 6.61 2.90 -7.24
CA PRO A 23 5.56 3.71 -7.82
C PRO A 23 6.06 5.14 -8.13
N PRO A 24 5.47 5.84 -9.11
CA PRO A 24 5.76 7.24 -9.35
C PRO A 24 5.46 8.12 -8.12
N ALA A 25 6.12 9.28 -8.04
CA ALA A 25 6.02 10.19 -6.89
C ALA A 25 4.59 10.65 -6.56
N GLU A 26 3.68 10.67 -7.55
CA GLU A 26 2.26 11.01 -7.35
C GLU A 26 1.53 10.03 -6.42
N HIS A 27 2.03 8.81 -6.25
CA HIS A 27 1.46 7.82 -5.33
C HIS A 27 2.08 7.86 -3.93
N ALA A 28 3.10 8.68 -3.68
CA ALA A 28 3.81 8.70 -2.40
C ALA A 28 2.89 9.01 -1.21
N GLU A 29 2.00 10.01 -1.34
CA GLU A 29 1.04 10.34 -0.28
C GLU A 29 0.04 9.20 -0.04
N GLY A 30 -0.45 8.59 -1.12
CA GLY A 30 -1.35 7.44 -1.05
C GLY A 30 -0.69 6.25 -0.37
N ALA A 31 0.57 5.97 -0.66
CA ALA A 31 1.33 4.89 -0.04
C ALA A 31 1.54 5.12 1.47
N ARG A 32 1.89 6.35 1.88
CA ARG A 32 2.01 6.69 3.31
C ARG A 32 0.68 6.55 4.05
N LYS A 33 -0.44 6.94 3.43
CA LYS A 33 -1.79 6.73 4.00
C LYS A 33 -2.15 5.25 4.12
N ALA A 34 -1.81 4.44 3.12
CA ALA A 34 -2.01 3.00 3.18
C ALA A 34 -1.21 2.36 4.34
N ALA A 35 0.07 2.73 4.48
CA ALA A 35 0.91 2.25 5.57
C ALA A 35 0.36 2.66 6.95
N ALA A 36 -0.03 3.92 7.13
CA ALA A 36 -0.61 4.41 8.38
C ALA A 36 -1.96 3.75 8.73
N ALA A 37 -2.74 3.35 7.72
CA ALA A 37 -4.02 2.67 7.92
C ALA A 37 -3.88 1.14 8.12
N CYS A 38 -2.69 0.56 7.91
CA CYS A 38 -2.49 -0.88 7.98
C CYS A 38 -2.38 -1.35 9.44
N PRO A 39 -3.37 -2.09 9.98
CA PRO A 39 -3.37 -2.50 11.38
C PRO A 39 -2.25 -3.51 11.70
N ALA A 40 -1.84 -4.30 10.70
CA ALA A 40 -0.77 -5.28 10.82
C ALA A 40 0.63 -4.67 10.65
N MET A 41 0.74 -3.37 10.33
CA MET A 41 2.00 -2.69 10.00
C MET A 41 2.81 -3.43 8.89
N ALA A 42 2.10 -4.00 7.92
CA ALA A 42 2.69 -4.85 6.88
C ALA A 42 3.33 -4.07 5.72
N ILE A 43 3.11 -2.75 5.63
CA ILE A 43 3.60 -1.91 4.54
C ILE A 43 4.84 -1.14 5.03
N HIS A 44 5.97 -1.36 4.36
CA HIS A 44 7.20 -0.59 4.56
C HIS A 44 7.47 0.32 3.36
N ILE A 45 8.05 1.50 3.60
CA ILE A 45 8.36 2.50 2.57
C ILE A 45 9.82 2.89 2.76
N GLU A 46 10.58 2.84 1.67
CA GLU A 46 11.97 3.29 1.58
C GLU A 46 12.06 4.46 0.58
N GLU A 47 13.02 5.36 0.79
CA GLU A 47 13.28 6.56 -0.04
C GLU A 47 14.67 6.51 -0.68
#